data_AF-A0A4P7IDP8-F1
#
_entry.id   AF-A0A4P7IDP8-F1
#
_cell.length_a   1.000
_cell.length_b   1.000
_cell.length_c   1.000
_cell.angle_alpha   90.00
_cell.angle_beta   90.00
_cell.angle_gamma   90.00
#
_symmetry.space_group_name_H-M   'P 1'
#
loop_
_entity.id
_entity.type
_entity.pdbx_description
1 polymer ?
#
loop_
_entity_poly.entity_id
_entity_poly.type
_entity_poly.pdbx_seq_one_letter_code
_entity_poly.pdbx_strand_id
1 'polypeptide(L)'
;MSDHDWSDETVGSFSEEAEKLFGAISQNLGGHLGTEAAECEWCPVCRAVRLVRDLDPEVKSQVAAAAVAVGRAVTSLLDAGTSPPDKPRGADTDIDIADARLED
;
A
#
# COMPACT_ATOMS: atom_id res chain seq x y z
N MET A 1 33.94 -18.70 16.24
CA MET A 1 33.03 -18.14 15.21
C MET A 1 32.20 -19.30 14.76
N SER A 2 30.94 -19.36 15.22
CA SER A 2 29.99 -20.40 14.83
C SER A 2 29.01 -19.76 13.87
N ASP A 3 29.06 -20.24 12.64
CA ASP A 3 28.13 -19.93 11.56
C ASP A 3 26.71 -20.34 11.99
N HIS A 4 25.82 -19.36 12.13
CA HIS A 4 24.39 -19.66 12.26
C HIS A 4 23.89 -20.06 10.88
N ASP A 5 23.80 -21.38 10.70
CA ASP A 5 23.04 -22.07 9.67
C ASP A 5 21.59 -21.56 9.72
N TRP A 6 21.28 -20.61 8.85
CA TRP A 6 19.92 -20.19 8.57
C TRP A 6 19.29 -21.30 7.72
N SER A 7 18.94 -22.39 8.38
CA SER A 7 18.06 -23.41 7.83
C SER A 7 16.76 -22.71 7.43
N ASP A 8 16.49 -22.72 6.13
CA ASP A 8 15.20 -22.47 5.52
C ASP A 8 14.22 -23.50 6.12
N GLU A 9 13.55 -23.12 7.20
CA GLU A 9 12.33 -23.77 7.61
C GLU A 9 11.33 -23.51 6.48
N THR A 10 11.36 -24.41 5.51
CA THR A 10 10.48 -24.44 4.36
C THR A 10 9.06 -24.32 4.88
N VAL A 11 8.47 -23.14 4.69
CA VAL A 11 7.05 -22.91 4.94
C VAL A 11 6.31 -24.13 4.41
N GLY A 12 5.50 -24.77 5.27
CA GLY A 12 4.60 -25.82 4.82
C GLY A 12 3.80 -25.30 3.62
N SER A 13 3.23 -26.22 2.81
CA SER A 13 2.45 -25.89 1.60
C SER A 13 1.78 -24.51 1.74
N PHE A 14 2.11 -23.58 0.83
CA PHE A 14 1.72 -22.16 0.93
C PHE A 14 0.25 -21.96 1.32
N SER A 15 -0.64 -22.85 0.88
CA SER A 15 -2.06 -22.84 1.27
C SER A 15 -2.28 -23.01 2.77
N GLU A 16 -1.56 -23.91 3.43
CA GLU A 16 -1.73 -24.25 4.83
C GLU A 16 -1.20 -23.13 5.76
N GLU A 17 -0.10 -22.49 5.39
CA GLU A 17 0.37 -21.29 6.08
C GLU A 17 -0.50 -20.07 5.79
N ALA A 18 -1.04 -19.93 4.57
CA ALA A 18 -2.00 -18.88 4.25
C ALA A 18 -3.30 -19.02 5.06
N GLU A 19 -3.78 -20.26 5.27
CA GLU A 19 -4.94 -20.55 6.12
C GLU A 19 -4.68 -20.20 7.58
N LYS A 20 -3.49 -20.55 8.12
CA LYS A 20 -3.09 -20.17 9.49
C LYS A 20 -2.98 -18.66 9.65
N LEU A 21 -2.34 -17.98 8.69
CA LEU A 21 -2.20 -16.53 8.67
C LEU A 21 -3.57 -15.85 8.60
N PHE A 22 -4.44 -16.31 7.70
CA PHE A 22 -5.79 -15.79 7.56
C PHE A 22 -6.63 -16.05 8.82
N GLY A 23 -6.49 -17.22 9.45
CA GLY A 23 -7.13 -17.54 10.71
C GLY A 23 -6.69 -16.62 11.86
N ALA A 24 -5.39 -16.39 11.99
CA ALA A 24 -4.83 -15.48 13.00
C ALA A 24 -5.27 -14.02 12.76
N ILE A 25 -5.23 -13.55 11.51
CA ILE A 25 -5.70 -12.22 11.12
C ILE A 25 -7.20 -12.07 11.38
N SER A 26 -8.01 -13.07 11.02
CA SER A 26 -9.46 -13.06 11.20
C SER A 26 -9.85 -13.07 12.68
N GLN A 27 -9.15 -13.83 13.53
CA GLN A 27 -9.36 -13.79 14.98
C GLN A 27 -8.94 -12.46 15.61
N ASN A 28 -7.78 -11.93 15.21
CA ASN A 28 -7.29 -10.64 15.71
C ASN A 28 -8.21 -9.48 15.28
N LEU A 29 -8.63 -9.46 14.01
CA LEU A 29 -9.60 -8.50 13.51
C LEU A 29 -10.97 -8.72 14.14
N GLY A 30 -11.44 -9.95 14.32
CA GLY A 30 -12.73 -10.26 14.93
C GLY A 30 -12.85 -9.70 16.35
N GLY A 31 -11.78 -9.78 17.14
CA GLY A 31 -11.72 -9.22 18.50
C GLY A 31 -11.75 -7.69 18.54
N HIS A 32 -11.31 -7.00 17.49
CA HIS A 32 -11.27 -5.53 17.40
C HIS A 32 -12.39 -4.90 16.56
N LEU A 33 -12.98 -5.65 15.63
CA LEU A 33 -14.05 -5.20 14.73
C LEU A 33 -15.45 -5.55 15.25
N GLY A 34 -15.53 -6.37 16.30
CA GLY A 34 -16.77 -6.77 16.96
C GLY A 34 -17.11 -5.96 18.22
N THR A 35 -16.29 -4.96 18.57
CA THR A 35 -16.50 -4.18 19.79
C THR A 35 -17.30 -2.91 19.46
N GLU A 36 -18.43 -2.70 20.13
CA GLU A 36 -19.17 -1.43 20.13
C GLU A 36 -18.52 -0.42 21.09
N ALA A 37 -17.22 -0.55 21.31
CA ALA A 37 -16.50 0.24 22.28
C ALA A 37 -16.33 1.68 21.76
N ALA A 38 -16.21 2.65 22.68
CA ALA A 38 -16.13 4.07 22.33
C ALA A 38 -14.96 4.37 21.39
N GLU A 39 -13.92 3.53 21.42
CA GLU A 39 -12.78 3.55 20.49
C GLU A 39 -13.09 3.35 19.02
N CYS A 40 -14.18 2.67 18.72
CA CYS A 40 -14.56 2.40 17.35
C CYS A 40 -15.22 3.62 16.67
N GLU A 41 -15.55 4.69 17.41
CA GLU A 41 -16.05 5.93 16.81
C GLU A 41 -14.95 6.75 16.12
N TRP A 42 -13.70 6.62 16.58
CA TRP A 42 -12.56 7.40 16.09
C TRP A 42 -11.51 6.58 15.34
N CYS A 43 -11.53 5.25 15.42
CA CYS A 43 -10.66 4.39 14.63
C CYS A 43 -11.05 4.41 13.13
N PRO A 44 -10.15 4.80 12.20
CA PRO A 44 -10.47 4.89 10.76
C PRO A 44 -10.78 3.51 10.14
N VAL A 45 -10.14 2.44 10.65
CA VAL A 45 -10.39 1.07 10.20
C VAL A 45 -11.80 0.62 10.59
N CYS A 46 -12.21 0.84 11.84
CA CYS A 46 -13.55 0.47 12.33
C CYS A 46 -14.64 1.23 11.58
N ARG A 47 -14.42 2.52 11.28
CA ARG A 47 -15.35 3.34 10.49
C ARG A 47 -15.50 2.82 9.06
N ALA A 48 -14.39 2.47 8.41
CA ALA A 48 -14.43 1.87 7.07
C ALA A 48 -15.17 0.53 7.05
N VAL A 49 -14.93 -0.32 8.05
CA VAL A 49 -15.59 -1.64 8.15
C VAL A 49 -17.10 -1.51 8.37
N ARG A 50 -17.57 -0.57 9.20
CA ARG A 50 -19.02 -0.27 9.36
C ARG A 50 -19.63 0.16 8.02
N LEU A 51 -18.99 1.10 7.33
CA LEU A 51 -19.44 1.58 6.03
C LEU A 51 -19.58 0.41 5.04
N VAL A 52 -18.56 -0.45 4.93
CA VAL A 52 -18.58 -1.59 4.02
C VAL A 52 -19.66 -2.60 4.41
N ARG A 53 -19.90 -2.85 5.71
CA ARG A 53 -20.92 -3.81 6.16
C ARG A 53 -22.35 -3.37 5.82
N ASP A 54 -22.66 -2.07 5.95
CA ASP A 54 -23.97 -1.49 5.67
C ASP A 54 -24.33 -1.40 4.17
N LEU A 55 -23.36 -1.55 3.26
CA LEU A 55 -23.63 -1.52 1.81
C LEU A 55 -24.41 -2.75 1.34
N ASP A 56 -25.27 -2.56 0.33
CA ASP A 56 -25.88 -3.65 -0.42
C ASP A 56 -24.82 -4.57 -1.08
N PRO A 57 -25.08 -5.89 -1.19
CA PRO A 57 -24.13 -6.85 -1.77
C PRO A 57 -23.75 -6.52 -3.22
N GLU A 58 -24.68 -5.95 -3.99
CA GLU A 58 -24.41 -5.48 -5.34
C GLU A 58 -23.41 -4.31 -5.34
N VAL A 59 -23.62 -3.33 -4.46
CA VAL A 59 -22.76 -2.14 -4.32
C VAL A 59 -21.38 -2.50 -3.78
N LYS A 60 -21.30 -3.49 -2.87
CA LYS A 60 -20.02 -4.03 -2.38
C LYS A 60 -19.12 -4.52 -3.52
N SER A 61 -19.68 -5.20 -4.51
CA SER A 61 -18.90 -5.71 -5.65
C SER A 61 -18.30 -4.58 -6.51
N GLN A 62 -19.09 -3.53 -6.77
CA GLN A 62 -18.65 -2.36 -7.53
C GLN A 62 -17.60 -1.54 -6.77
N VAL A 63 -17.81 -1.36 -5.46
CA VAL A 63 -16.85 -0.70 -4.57
C VAL A 63 -15.55 -1.49 -4.45
N ALA A 64 -15.61 -2.82 -4.35
CA ALA A 64 -14.41 -3.66 -4.31
C ALA A 64 -13.58 -3.51 -5.60
N ALA A 65 -14.23 -3.54 -6.77
CA ALA A 65 -13.55 -3.33 -8.05
C ALA A 65 -12.90 -1.93 -8.13
N ALA A 66 -13.61 -0.89 -7.69
CA ALA A 66 -13.07 0.48 -7.63
C ALA A 66 -11.91 0.59 -6.61
N ALA A 67 -12.03 -0.03 -5.44
CA ALA A 67 -11.01 -0.03 -4.40
C ALA A 67 -9.71 -0.68 -4.87
N VAL A 68 -9.79 -1.75 -5.69
CA VAL A 68 -8.61 -2.37 -6.31
C VAL A 68 -7.91 -1.40 -7.27
N ALA A 69 -8.65 -0.66 -8.09
CA ALA A 69 -8.06 0.33 -9.00
C ALA A 69 -7.37 1.47 -8.23
N VAL A 70 -7.99 1.96 -7.16
CA VAL A 70 -7.40 2.95 -6.25
C VAL A 70 -6.15 2.40 -5.56
N GLY A 71 -6.21 1.18 -5.03
CA GLY A 71 -5.08 0.52 -4.37
C GLY A 71 -3.87 0.43 -5.29
N ARG A 72 -4.07 0.04 -6.56
CA ARG A 72 -3.00 0.02 -7.58
C ARG A 72 -2.40 1.40 -7.83
N ALA A 73 -3.23 2.44 -7.91
CA ALA A 73 -2.75 3.80 -8.08
C ALA A 73 -1.91 4.26 -6.86
N VAL A 74 -2.38 4.01 -5.64
CA VAL A 74 -1.63 4.32 -4.41
C VAL A 74 -0.30 3.57 -4.37
N THR A 75 -0.26 2.28 -4.70
CA THR A 75 1.00 1.53 -4.77
C THR A 75 1.95 2.11 -5.82
N SER A 76 1.46 2.55 -6.97
CA SER A 76 2.31 3.19 -7.99
C SER A 76 2.92 4.52 -7.52
N LEU A 77 2.18 5.30 -6.73
CA LEU A 77 2.67 6.55 -6.14
C LEU A 77 3.70 6.29 -5.04
N LEU A 78 3.46 5.30 -4.19
CA LEU A 78 4.41 4.89 -3.15
C LEU A 78 5.70 4.35 -3.76
N ASP A 79 5.60 3.53 -4.80
CA ASP A 79 6.74 3.00 -5.55
C ASP A 79 7.58 4.12 -6.17
N ALA A 80 6.92 5.07 -6.85
CA ALA A 80 7.55 6.26 -7.40
C ALA A 80 8.24 7.13 -6.33
N GLY A 81 7.71 7.18 -5.11
CA GLY A 81 8.33 7.91 -3.99
C GLY A 81 9.52 7.19 -3.35
N THR A 82 9.66 5.88 -3.56
CA THR A 82 10.81 5.08 -3.06
C THR A 82 11.87 4.83 -4.12
N SER A 83 11.57 5.10 -5.39
CA SER A 83 12.56 5.05 -6.47
C SER A 83 13.68 6.07 -6.19
N PRO A 84 14.95 5.64 -6.13
CA PRO A 84 16.06 6.59 -6.08
C PRO A 84 15.97 7.49 -7.32
N PRO A 85 16.32 8.78 -7.21
CA PRO A 85 16.26 9.67 -8.36
C PRO A 85 17.08 9.05 -9.50
N ASP A 86 16.44 8.80 -10.64
CA ASP A 86 17.14 8.51 -11.88
C ASP A 86 18.09 9.68 -12.10
N LYS A 87 19.39 9.42 -11.94
CA LYS A 87 20.41 10.44 -12.22
C LYS A 87 20.19 10.82 -13.68
N PRO A 88 19.82 12.08 -14.00
CA PRO A 88 19.68 12.47 -15.38
C PRO A 88 21.06 12.28 -16.02
N ARG A 89 21.18 11.28 -16.89
CA ARG A 89 22.32 11.18 -17.79
C ARG A 89 22.14 12.31 -18.78
N GLY A 90 22.79 13.43 -18.45
CA GLY A 90 23.01 14.63 -19.24
C GLY A 90 22.11 14.76 -20.46
N ALA A 91 21.00 15.50 -20.31
CA ALA A 91 20.50 16.31 -21.39
C ALA A 91 21.23 17.66 -21.27
N ASP A 92 22.35 17.73 -22.00
CA ASP A 92 22.88 18.95 -22.58
C ASP A 92 21.74 19.85 -23.09
N THR A 93 21.48 20.93 -22.36
CA THR A 93 20.80 22.09 -22.93
C THR A 93 21.78 23.24 -22.78
N ASP A 94 22.67 23.34 -23.76
CA ASP A 94 23.38 24.58 -24.03
C ASP A 94 22.32 25.66 -24.30
N ILE A 95 22.13 26.54 -23.33
CA ILE A 95 21.38 27.77 -23.50
C ILE A 95 22.41 28.82 -23.94
N ASP A 96 22.53 29.01 -25.25
CA ASP A 96 23.23 30.16 -25.81
C ASP A 96 22.45 31.43 -25.48
N ILE A 97 22.86 32.12 -24.41
CA ILE A 97 22.53 33.54 -24.21
C ILE A 97 23.48 34.34 -25.10
N ALA A 98 23.16 34.40 -26.40
CA ALA A 98 23.79 35.33 -27.32
C ALA A 98 23.16 36.72 -27.17
N ASP A 99 23.93 37.58 -26.50
CA ASP A 99 24.09 39.02 -26.72
C ASP A 99 22.85 39.87 -27.06
N ALA A 100 22.32 40.52 -26.03
CA ALA A 100 21.62 41.79 -26.17
C ALA A 100 22.27 42.81 -25.22
N ARG A 101 23.54 43.16 -25.49
CA ARG A 101 24.16 44.35 -24.90
C ARG A 101 23.86 45.54 -25.81
N LEU A 102 22.93 46.37 -25.34
CA LEU A 102 22.76 47.77 -25.70
C LEU A 102 24.12 48.47 -25.90
N GLU A 103 24.36 49.00 -27.09
CA GLU A 103 25.21 50.18 -27.29
C GLU A 103 24.47 51.16 -28.21
N ASP A 104 24.41 52.40 -27.72
CA ASP A 104 23.80 53.62 -28.27
C ASP A 104 24.60 54.15 -29.47
#